data_AF-A3XA53-F1
#
_entry.id   AF-A3XA53-F1
#
_cell.length_a   1.000
_cell.length_b   1.000
_cell.length_c   1.000
_cell.angle_alpha   90.00
_cell.angle_beta   90.00
_cell.angle_gamma   90.00
#
_symmetry.space_group_name_H-M   'P 1'
#
loop_
_entity.id
_entity.type
_entity.pdbx_description
1 polymer ?
#
loop_
_entity_poly.entity_id
_entity_poly.type
_entity_poly.pdbx_seq_one_letter_code
_entity_poly.pdbx_strand_id
1 'polypeptide(L)'
;MVREGTKRRTSFAFCLDPLKDPLMMIQPGSKPETLRAPLKQAGGKPPVLWGTYVVQGDQMEMTCEQAPTQMLLQLKRFMKANRPKVNVLFLDDGGNTLDSLKPDSATDAAAQNADASDISAPGIDASAIEPLKRRLKRIQPRIALAPGPLELKLNRALGKSVSLINAGRLQEAETLVLVIERALAALGKDREDEETTLKRGQRESDQRSLGAQVKRAQGLQAHVARAPGPARDRLTQAIHKAARLLKQRDLNGARDAMDKIEKALTSLV
;
A
#
# COMPACT_ATOMS: atom_id res chain seq x y z
N MET A 1 28.71 -2.27 8.85
CA MET A 1 27.88 -3.42 9.25
C MET A 1 27.56 -4.35 8.08
N VAL A 2 26.72 -3.95 7.10
CA VAL A 2 26.34 -4.82 5.96
C VAL A 2 27.55 -5.45 5.26
N ARG A 3 28.55 -4.63 4.90
CA ARG A 3 29.80 -5.09 4.25
C ARG A 3 30.61 -6.12 5.06
N GLU A 4 30.57 -6.03 6.39
CA GLU A 4 31.32 -6.96 7.25
C GLU A 4 30.56 -8.28 7.41
N GLY A 5 29.23 -8.22 7.55
CA GLY A 5 28.38 -9.40 7.60
C GLY A 5 28.34 -10.21 6.29
N THR A 6 28.62 -9.59 5.14
CA THR A 6 28.75 -10.31 3.84
C THR A 6 30.02 -11.15 3.77
N LYS A 7 31.09 -10.74 4.45
CA LYS A 7 32.38 -11.44 4.42
C LYS A 7 32.39 -12.65 5.37
N ARG A 8 31.78 -12.50 6.55
CA ARG A 8 31.75 -13.54 7.58
C ARG A 8 30.69 -13.25 8.63
N ARG A 9 30.26 -14.28 9.37
CA ARG A 9 29.43 -14.12 10.57
C ARG A 9 30.15 -13.20 11.56
N THR A 10 29.45 -12.14 11.98
CA THR A 10 30.00 -11.06 12.78
C THR A 10 29.18 -10.91 14.05
N SER A 11 29.84 -10.73 15.17
CA SER A 11 29.17 -10.53 16.45
C SER A 11 28.82 -9.07 16.65
N PHE A 12 27.72 -8.81 17.34
CA PHE A 12 27.28 -7.46 17.64
C PHE A 12 26.75 -7.34 19.06
N ALA A 13 26.86 -6.14 19.61
CA ALA A 13 26.17 -5.73 20.82
C ALA A 13 25.56 -4.34 20.64
N PHE A 14 24.40 -4.14 21.24
CA PHE A 14 23.58 -2.94 21.12
C PHE A 14 23.02 -2.53 22.49
N CYS A 15 23.09 -1.24 22.79
CA CYS A 15 22.49 -0.65 23.98
C CYS A 15 22.18 0.82 23.73
N LEU A 16 21.61 1.46 24.74
CA LEU A 16 21.48 2.92 24.79
C LEU A 16 22.46 3.51 25.79
N ASP A 17 22.96 4.69 25.48
CA ASP A 17 23.75 5.50 26.40
C ASP A 17 22.83 6.24 27.43
N PRO A 18 23.38 7.05 28.35
CA PRO A 18 22.59 7.79 29.33
C PRO A 18 21.64 8.83 28.73
N LEU A 19 21.94 9.34 27.53
CA LEU A 19 21.14 10.29 26.76
C LEU A 19 20.10 9.60 25.87
N LYS A 20 20.03 8.27 25.91
CA LYS A 20 19.19 7.39 25.08
C LYS A 20 19.64 7.33 23.61
N ASP A 21 20.89 7.68 23.34
CA ASP A 21 21.50 7.53 22.03
C ASP A 21 21.91 6.07 21.78
N PRO A 22 21.68 5.56 20.55
CA PRO A 22 21.97 4.17 20.21
C PRO A 22 23.47 3.93 20.07
N LEU A 23 23.98 2.97 20.85
CA LEU A 23 25.36 2.50 20.81
C LEU A 23 25.39 1.07 20.28
N MET A 24 26.06 0.87 19.14
CA MET A 24 26.26 -0.45 18.54
C MET A 24 27.74 -0.72 18.32
N MET A 25 28.20 -1.90 18.75
CA MET A 25 29.53 -2.41 18.46
C MET A 25 29.44 -3.69 17.64
N ILE A 26 30.37 -3.86 16.71
CA ILE A 26 30.50 -5.06 15.89
C ILE A 26 31.94 -5.56 15.92
N GLN A 27 32.12 -6.88 16.02
CA GLN A 27 33.43 -7.50 15.99
C GLN A 27 33.37 -8.87 15.28
N PRO A 28 34.16 -9.09 14.23
CA PRO A 28 34.20 -10.38 13.55
C PRO A 28 34.85 -11.47 14.42
N GLY A 29 34.28 -12.68 14.43
CA GLY A 29 34.91 -13.88 15.00
C GLY A 29 34.99 -13.97 16.54
N SER A 30 34.52 -12.97 17.29
CA SER A 30 34.49 -13.00 18.76
C SER A 30 33.14 -13.54 19.27
N LYS A 31 33.08 -14.07 20.50
CA LYS A 31 31.79 -14.42 21.11
C LYS A 31 30.98 -13.13 21.36
N PRO A 32 29.68 -13.05 21.04
CA PRO A 32 28.89 -11.84 21.21
C PRO A 32 28.92 -11.24 22.62
N GLU A 33 28.99 -12.10 23.64
CA GLU A 33 29.04 -11.69 25.04
C GLU A 33 30.27 -10.82 25.37
N THR A 34 31.41 -11.04 24.70
CA THR A 34 32.65 -10.29 25.00
C THR A 34 32.54 -8.81 24.65
N LEU A 35 31.54 -8.43 23.85
CA LEU A 35 31.28 -7.04 23.47
C LEU A 35 30.62 -6.24 24.60
N ARG A 36 30.07 -6.87 25.64
CA ARG A 36 29.42 -6.18 26.76
C ARG A 36 30.35 -5.24 27.52
N ALA A 37 31.57 -5.68 27.84
CA ALA A 37 32.51 -4.88 28.62
C ALA A 37 33.01 -3.63 27.84
N PRO A 38 33.44 -3.75 26.57
CA PRO A 38 33.74 -2.59 25.72
C PRO A 38 32.54 -1.65 25.56
N LEU A 39 31.33 -2.18 25.38
CA LEU A 39 30.11 -1.38 25.23
C LEU A 39 29.83 -0.55 26.49
N LYS A 40 30.04 -1.12 27.68
CA LYS A 40 29.92 -0.42 28.96
C LYS A 40 30.98 0.67 29.11
N GLN A 41 32.22 0.41 28.70
CA GLN A 41 33.30 1.42 28.69
C GLN A 41 32.99 2.58 27.75
N ALA A 42 32.31 2.31 26.63
CA ALA A 42 31.84 3.32 25.68
C ALA A 42 30.60 4.10 26.14
N GLY A 43 30.14 3.90 27.39
CA GLY A 43 28.99 4.61 27.96
C GLY A 43 27.66 3.85 27.89
N GLY A 44 27.66 2.63 27.36
CA GLY A 44 26.46 1.80 27.26
C GLY A 44 25.89 1.36 28.60
N LYS A 45 24.56 1.44 28.75
CA LYS A 45 23.84 0.97 29.94
C LYS A 45 22.94 -0.23 29.65
N PRO A 46 22.71 -1.12 30.64
CA PRO A 46 21.67 -2.14 30.54
C PRO A 46 20.28 -1.51 30.34
N PRO A 47 19.36 -2.18 29.62
CA PRO A 47 19.49 -3.51 29.04
C PRO A 47 20.34 -3.54 27.76
N VAL A 48 21.24 -4.52 27.66
CA VAL A 48 22.08 -4.74 26.46
C VAL A 48 21.49 -5.91 25.68
N LEU A 49 21.53 -5.82 24.35
CA LEU A 49 21.21 -6.88 23.41
C LEU A 49 22.49 -7.27 22.68
N TRP A 50 22.77 -8.57 22.53
CA TRP A 50 23.87 -9.05 21.69
C TRP A 50 23.48 -10.29 20.92
N GLY A 51 24.30 -10.59 19.92
CA GLY A 51 24.19 -11.81 19.15
C GLY A 51 25.10 -11.78 17.94
N THR A 52 24.74 -12.52 16.90
CA THR A 52 25.49 -12.59 15.65
C THR A 52 24.66 -12.14 14.47
N TYR A 53 25.31 -11.63 13.44
CA TYR A 53 24.67 -11.37 12.16
C TYR A 53 25.50 -11.86 10.99
N VAL A 54 24.80 -12.21 9.91
CA VAL A 54 25.37 -12.58 8.62
C VAL A 54 24.55 -11.95 7.51
N VAL A 55 25.17 -11.58 6.40
CA VAL A 55 24.48 -11.05 5.22
C VAL A 55 24.65 -12.06 4.09
N GLN A 56 23.54 -12.60 3.62
CA GLN A 56 23.47 -13.50 2.48
C GLN A 56 22.62 -12.85 1.39
N GLY A 57 23.24 -12.49 0.26
CA GLY A 57 22.54 -11.82 -0.84
C GLY A 57 21.89 -10.50 -0.41
N ASP A 58 20.57 -10.42 -0.53
CA ASP A 58 19.75 -9.26 -0.16
C ASP A 58 19.17 -9.34 1.26
N GLN A 59 19.58 -10.33 2.05
CA GLN A 59 19.08 -10.60 3.39
C GLN A 59 20.20 -10.54 4.44
N MET A 60 19.94 -9.85 5.54
CA MET A 60 20.75 -9.78 6.74
C MET A 60 20.01 -10.51 7.86
N GLU A 61 20.57 -11.61 8.33
CA GLU A 61 20.04 -12.37 9.46
C GLU A 61 20.78 -11.94 10.72
N MET A 62 20.03 -11.48 11.72
CA MET A 62 20.53 -11.07 13.03
C MET A 62 19.96 -12.01 14.09
N THR A 63 20.75 -13.01 14.49
CA THR A 63 20.44 -13.90 15.60
C THR A 63 20.73 -13.19 16.93
N CYS A 64 19.70 -12.98 17.74
CA CYS A 64 19.79 -12.30 19.02
C CYS A 64 19.74 -13.34 20.15
N GLU A 65 20.89 -13.61 20.79
CA GLU A 65 20.99 -14.58 21.88
C GLU A 65 20.29 -14.11 23.15
N GLN A 66 20.30 -12.79 23.41
CA GLN A 66 19.50 -12.17 24.46
C GLN A 66 18.84 -10.90 23.92
N ALA A 67 17.52 -10.94 23.77
CA ALA A 67 16.73 -9.86 23.19
C ALA A 67 15.59 -9.42 24.12
N PRO A 68 15.84 -8.49 25.06
CA PRO A 68 14.75 -7.79 25.71
C PRO A 68 13.86 -7.12 24.64
N THR A 69 12.54 -7.36 24.66
CA THR A 69 11.62 -6.89 23.61
C THR A 69 11.75 -5.39 23.33
N GLN A 70 11.96 -4.59 24.39
CA GLN A 70 12.19 -3.15 24.26
C GLN A 70 13.47 -2.82 23.48
N MET A 71 14.55 -3.58 23.70
CA MET A 71 15.84 -3.33 23.06
C MET A 71 15.85 -3.79 21.60
N LEU A 72 15.09 -4.84 21.28
CA LEU A 72 14.83 -5.25 19.90
C LEU A 72 14.12 -4.15 19.10
N LEU A 73 13.12 -3.49 19.70
CA LEU A 73 12.43 -2.36 19.06
C LEU A 73 13.38 -1.17 18.82
N GLN A 74 14.30 -0.89 19.74
CA GLN A 74 15.28 0.18 19.57
C GLN A 74 16.33 -0.17 18.52
N LEU A 75 16.78 -1.42 18.48
CA LEU A 75 17.66 -1.92 17.43
C LEU A 75 17.00 -1.79 16.05
N LYS A 76 15.72 -2.16 15.93
CA LYS A 76 14.95 -1.97 14.68
C LYS A 76 14.87 -0.51 14.27
N ARG A 77 14.65 0.41 15.20
CA ARG A 77 14.64 1.87 14.92
C ARG A 77 16.00 2.37 14.46
N PHE A 78 17.07 1.96 15.13
CA PHE A 78 18.44 2.27 14.75
C PHE A 78 18.76 1.75 13.35
N MET A 79 18.38 0.50 13.06
CA MET A 79 18.53 -0.09 11.74
C MET A 79 17.74 0.69 10.69
N LYS A 80 16.49 1.06 10.99
CA LYS A 80 15.69 1.88 10.07
C LYS A 80 16.34 3.24 9.79
N ALA A 81 16.86 3.92 10.81
CA ALA A 81 17.55 5.20 10.65
C ALA A 81 18.80 5.07 9.74
N ASN A 82 19.49 3.94 9.82
CA ASN A 82 20.67 3.64 8.99
C ASN A 82 20.35 3.15 7.57
N ARG A 83 19.06 3.00 7.21
CA ARG A 83 18.58 2.64 5.87
C ARG A 83 19.38 1.50 5.21
N PRO A 84 19.38 0.29 5.80
CA PRO A 84 20.03 -0.87 5.19
C PRO A 84 19.43 -1.10 3.81
N LYS A 85 20.29 -1.40 2.83
CA LYS A 85 19.88 -1.76 1.46
C LYS A 85 19.42 -3.22 1.32
N VAL A 86 19.31 -3.92 2.44
CA VAL A 86 19.02 -5.35 2.55
C VAL A 86 17.86 -5.57 3.50
N ASN A 87 17.10 -6.64 3.31
CA ASN A 87 16.08 -7.10 4.25
C ASN A 87 16.77 -7.54 5.53
N VAL A 88 16.34 -7.07 6.69
CA VAL A 88 16.90 -7.45 7.99
C VAL A 88 15.90 -8.34 8.72
N LEU A 89 16.29 -9.56 9.05
CA LEU A 89 15.53 -10.50 9.86
C LEU A 89 16.15 -10.59 11.25
N PHE A 90 15.32 -10.44 12.29
CA PHE A 90 15.73 -10.63 13.66
C PHE A 90 15.24 -12.00 14.13
N LEU A 91 16.17 -12.86 14.53
CA LEU A 91 15.92 -14.24 14.97
C LEU A 91 16.27 -14.39 16.46
N ASP A 92 15.62 -15.31 17.15
CA ASP A 92 16.07 -15.79 18.47
C ASP A 92 17.16 -16.87 18.34
N ASP A 93 17.68 -17.34 19.48
CA ASP A 93 18.68 -18.42 19.55
C ASP A 93 18.14 -19.78 19.04
N GLY A 94 16.82 -19.95 19.04
CA GLY A 94 16.14 -21.13 18.48
C GLY A 94 15.88 -21.04 16.98
N GLY A 95 16.25 -19.94 16.32
CA GLY A 95 16.00 -19.70 14.91
C GLY A 95 14.57 -19.23 14.58
N ASN A 96 13.75 -18.89 15.58
CA ASN A 96 12.43 -18.31 15.35
C ASN A 96 12.55 -16.83 15.00
N THR A 97 11.72 -16.39 14.06
CA THR A 97 11.64 -14.98 13.67
C THR A 97 10.99 -14.15 14.77
N LEU A 98 11.76 -13.24 15.37
CA LEU A 98 11.28 -12.26 16.33
C LEU A 98 10.66 -11.04 15.64
N ASP A 99 11.31 -10.53 14.59
CA ASP A 99 10.83 -9.37 13.81
C ASP A 99 11.54 -9.29 12.44
N SER A 100 11.07 -8.40 11.57
CA SER A 100 11.72 -8.08 10.29
C SER A 100 11.66 -6.59 9.96
N LEU A 101 12.65 -6.13 9.20
CA LEU A 101 12.74 -4.78 8.65
C LEU A 101 13.09 -4.88 7.17
N LYS A 102 12.17 -4.44 6.31
CA LYS A 102 12.44 -4.31 4.87
C LYS A 102 13.20 -3.00 4.61
N PRO A 103 14.08 -2.95 3.60
CA PRO A 103 14.73 -1.71 3.19
C PRO A 103 13.66 -0.67 2.86
N ASP A 104 13.82 0.54 3.40
CA ASP A 104 12.97 1.68 2.99
C ASP A 104 13.28 1.93 1.49
N SER A 105 12.38 1.50 0.62
CA SER A 105 12.43 1.85 -0.80
C SER A 105 12.40 3.38 -0.94
N ALA A 106 13.10 3.95 -1.92
CA ALA A 106 13.12 5.39 -2.19
C ALA A 106 11.71 6.04 -2.31
N THR A 107 10.68 5.21 -2.54
CA THR A 107 9.27 5.55 -2.48
C THR A 107 8.76 6.04 -1.12
N ASP A 108 9.28 5.57 0.02
CA ASP A 108 8.73 5.93 1.35
C ASP A 108 9.16 7.31 1.87
N ALA A 109 10.27 7.86 1.34
CA ALA A 109 10.71 9.22 1.64
C ALA A 109 10.05 10.26 0.71
N ALA A 110 9.90 9.95 -0.58
CA ALA A 110 9.15 10.78 -1.52
C ALA A 110 7.66 10.84 -1.17
N ALA A 111 7.09 9.77 -0.61
CA ALA A 111 5.69 9.71 -0.21
C ALA A 111 5.31 10.62 0.97
N GLN A 112 6.26 11.18 1.72
CA GLN A 112 5.93 12.08 2.83
C GLN A 112 5.62 13.52 2.38
N ASN A 113 6.09 13.92 1.18
CA ASN A 113 5.87 15.25 0.62
C ASN A 113 5.09 15.24 -0.70
N ALA A 114 4.80 14.06 -1.25
CA ALA A 114 4.07 13.96 -2.51
C ALA A 114 2.60 14.36 -2.32
N ASP A 115 2.11 15.25 -3.18
CA ASP A 115 0.72 15.71 -3.17
C ASP A 115 -0.04 15.32 -4.44
N ALA A 116 -1.32 15.72 -4.53
CA ALA A 116 -2.12 15.46 -5.72
C ALA A 116 -1.64 16.25 -6.97
N SER A 117 -0.80 17.26 -6.80
CA SER A 117 -0.14 18.03 -7.88
C SER A 117 0.93 17.19 -8.56
N ASP A 118 1.63 16.36 -7.80
CA ASP A 118 2.75 15.51 -8.25
C ASP A 118 2.34 14.31 -9.11
N ILE A 119 1.04 14.19 -9.42
CA ILE A 119 0.52 13.18 -10.34
C ILE A 119 0.91 13.58 -11.77
N SER A 120 1.96 12.93 -12.27
CA SER A 120 2.41 12.93 -13.66
C SER A 120 2.48 11.48 -14.13
N ALA A 121 1.44 11.05 -14.82
CA ALA A 121 1.30 9.70 -15.36
C ALA A 121 1.28 9.75 -16.90
N PRO A 122 2.45 9.95 -17.54
CA PRO A 122 2.54 9.95 -19.01
C PRO A 122 2.16 8.57 -19.55
N GLY A 123 1.21 8.53 -20.49
CA GLY A 123 0.76 7.30 -21.14
C GLY A 123 -0.51 6.65 -20.56
N ILE A 124 -1.15 7.27 -19.56
CA ILE A 124 -2.43 6.82 -19.01
C ILE A 124 -3.51 7.84 -19.35
N ASP A 125 -4.69 7.34 -19.72
CA ASP A 125 -5.84 8.19 -20.05
C ASP A 125 -6.22 9.10 -18.87
N ALA A 126 -6.29 10.40 -19.14
CA ALA A 126 -6.65 11.43 -18.16
C ALA A 126 -8.00 11.13 -17.48
N SER A 127 -8.95 10.52 -18.21
CA SER A 127 -10.27 10.15 -17.68
C SER A 127 -10.21 9.09 -16.58
N ALA A 128 -9.16 8.26 -16.54
CA ALA A 128 -8.94 7.26 -15.50
C ALA A 128 -8.24 7.85 -14.25
N ILE A 129 -7.42 8.89 -14.43
CA ILE A 129 -6.62 9.52 -13.36
C ILE A 129 -7.41 10.63 -12.65
N GLU A 130 -8.18 11.41 -13.40
CA GLU A 130 -8.92 12.57 -12.87
C GLU A 130 -9.79 12.27 -11.64
N PRO A 131 -10.55 11.15 -11.57
CA PRO A 131 -11.34 10.83 -10.39
C PRO A 131 -10.47 10.63 -9.14
N LEU A 132 -9.33 9.96 -9.28
CA LEU A 132 -8.39 9.72 -8.18
C LEU A 132 -7.71 11.03 -7.74
N LYS A 133 -7.28 11.85 -8.70
CA LYS A 133 -6.70 13.18 -8.42
C LYS A 133 -7.69 14.09 -7.68
N ARG A 134 -8.96 14.09 -8.07
CA ARG A 134 -10.03 14.85 -7.37
C ARG A 134 -10.28 14.36 -5.95
N ARG A 135 -10.19 13.05 -5.70
CA ARG A 135 -10.33 12.47 -4.35
C ARG A 135 -9.15 12.83 -3.46
N LEU A 136 -7.93 12.66 -3.96
CA LEU A 136 -6.71 13.01 -3.23
C LEU A 136 -6.67 14.49 -2.83
N LYS A 137 -7.04 15.41 -3.72
CA LYS A 137 -7.15 16.85 -3.39
C LYS A 137 -8.15 17.16 -2.26
N ARG A 138 -9.24 16.40 -2.15
CA ARG A 138 -10.25 16.58 -1.08
C ARG A 138 -9.77 16.02 0.26
N ILE A 139 -9.04 14.92 0.22
CA ILE A 139 -8.49 14.22 1.39
C ILE A 139 -7.33 14.97 2.01
N GLN A 140 -6.46 15.56 1.20
CA GLN A 140 -5.23 16.20 1.64
C GLN A 140 -5.40 17.22 2.79
N PRO A 141 -6.32 18.22 2.73
CA PRO A 141 -6.52 19.13 3.85
C PRO A 141 -7.10 18.45 5.10
N ARG A 142 -7.82 17.33 4.95
CA ARG A 142 -8.41 16.58 6.07
C ARG A 142 -7.38 15.77 6.82
N ILE A 143 -6.32 15.32 6.15
CA ILE A 143 -5.20 14.63 6.80
C ILE A 143 -4.52 15.51 7.84
N ALA A 144 -4.35 16.81 7.55
CA ALA A 144 -3.77 17.76 8.49
C ALA A 144 -4.58 17.96 9.79
N LEU A 145 -5.85 17.51 9.82
CA LEU A 145 -6.70 17.54 11.01
C LEU A 145 -6.56 16.29 11.90
N ALA A 146 -5.83 15.28 11.43
CA ALA A 146 -5.60 14.04 12.16
C ALA A 146 -4.56 14.23 13.28
N PRO A 147 -4.63 13.45 14.38
CA PRO A 147 -3.62 13.51 15.45
C PRO A 147 -2.26 12.99 14.93
N GLY A 148 -1.16 13.65 15.33
CA GLY A 148 0.18 13.53 14.74
C GLY A 148 0.65 12.13 14.28
N PRO A 149 0.55 11.06 15.09
CA PRO A 149 0.95 9.72 14.63
C PRO A 149 0.10 9.17 13.48
N LEU A 150 -1.18 9.54 13.42
CA LEU A 150 -2.10 9.16 12.36
C LEU A 150 -1.95 10.07 11.13
N GLU A 151 -1.78 11.38 11.33
CA GLU A 151 -1.45 12.32 10.25
C GLU A 151 -0.22 11.85 9.45
N LEU A 152 0.87 11.49 10.13
CA LEU A 152 2.08 10.97 9.49
C LEU A 152 1.83 9.68 8.67
N LYS A 153 0.96 8.79 9.16
CA LYS A 153 0.60 7.56 8.45
C LYS A 153 -0.25 7.86 7.22
N LEU A 154 -1.20 8.79 7.34
CA LEU A 154 -2.10 9.18 6.26
C LEU A 154 -1.34 9.95 5.16
N ASN A 155 -0.42 10.84 5.52
CA ASN A 155 0.45 11.52 4.54
C ASN A 155 1.31 10.52 3.76
N ARG A 156 1.91 9.52 4.43
CA ARG A 156 2.62 8.44 3.73
C ARG A 156 1.71 7.63 2.80
N ALA A 157 0.50 7.31 3.24
CA ALA A 157 -0.47 6.60 2.42
C ALA A 157 -0.90 7.44 1.21
N LEU A 158 -1.02 8.76 1.37
CA LEU A 158 -1.33 9.70 0.29
C LEU A 158 -0.22 9.72 -0.76
N GLY A 159 1.05 9.91 -0.37
CA GLY A 159 2.14 9.91 -1.34
C GLY A 159 2.41 8.56 -1.99
N LYS A 160 2.12 7.44 -1.28
CA LYS A 160 2.12 6.11 -1.89
C LYS A 160 1.01 5.96 -2.94
N SER A 161 -0.16 6.55 -2.70
CA SER A 161 -1.26 6.57 -3.69
C SER A 161 -0.84 7.33 -4.95
N VAL A 162 -0.19 8.49 -4.80
CA VAL A 162 0.39 9.27 -5.91
C VAL A 162 1.41 8.44 -6.70
N SER A 163 2.33 7.76 -5.99
CA SER A 163 3.32 6.88 -6.61
C SER A 163 2.68 5.73 -7.40
N LEU A 164 1.62 5.11 -6.87
CA LEU A 164 0.87 4.04 -7.54
C LEU A 164 0.14 4.55 -8.80
N ILE A 165 -0.39 5.77 -8.76
CA ILE A 165 -1.02 6.40 -9.93
C ILE A 165 0.03 6.66 -11.03
N ASN A 166 1.18 7.23 -10.67
CA ASN A 166 2.27 7.50 -11.61
C ASN A 166 2.85 6.19 -12.20
N ALA A 167 2.80 5.09 -11.44
CA ALA A 167 3.19 3.76 -11.90
C ALA A 167 2.08 3.01 -12.67
N GLY A 168 0.90 3.61 -12.87
CA GLY A 168 -0.23 3.00 -13.57
C GLY A 168 -0.98 1.89 -12.84
N ARG A 169 -0.71 1.71 -11.55
CA ARG A 169 -1.38 0.74 -10.68
C ARG A 169 -2.66 1.34 -10.09
N LEU A 170 -3.61 1.68 -10.96
CA LEU A 170 -4.80 2.46 -10.62
C LEU A 170 -5.73 1.76 -9.60
N GLN A 171 -5.87 0.44 -9.68
CA GLN A 171 -6.71 -0.33 -8.74
C GLN A 171 -6.14 -0.32 -7.31
N GLU A 172 -4.82 -0.40 -7.18
CA GLU A 172 -4.15 -0.35 -5.89
C GLU A 172 -4.18 1.06 -5.30
N ALA A 173 -3.98 2.07 -6.14
CA ALA A 173 -4.18 3.46 -5.75
C ALA A 173 -5.62 3.69 -5.25
N GLU A 174 -6.62 3.18 -5.96
CA GLU A 174 -8.02 3.31 -5.57
C GLU A 174 -8.32 2.66 -4.22
N THR A 175 -7.79 1.45 -4.00
CA THR A 175 -7.93 0.74 -2.73
C THR A 175 -7.30 1.55 -1.58
N LEU A 176 -6.10 2.09 -1.80
CA LEU A 176 -5.39 2.86 -0.79
C LEU A 176 -6.10 4.19 -0.48
N VAL A 177 -6.63 4.88 -1.50
CA VAL A 177 -7.46 6.09 -1.33
C VAL A 177 -8.71 5.78 -0.51
N LEU A 178 -9.39 4.66 -0.76
CA LEU A 178 -10.57 4.25 0.02
C LEU A 178 -10.23 3.99 1.50
N VAL A 179 -9.07 3.39 1.79
CA VAL A 179 -8.61 3.17 3.17
C VAL A 179 -8.35 4.50 3.88
N ILE A 180 -7.74 5.47 3.20
CA ILE A 180 -7.50 6.81 3.74
C ILE A 180 -8.83 7.52 4.05
N GLU A 181 -9.81 7.45 3.14
CA GLU A 181 -11.14 8.03 3.34
C GLU A 181 -11.85 7.42 4.55
N ARG A 182 -11.78 6.09 4.73
CA ARG A 182 -12.37 5.41 5.91
C ARG A 182 -11.70 5.82 7.21
N ALA A 183 -10.36 5.93 7.21
CA ALA A 183 -9.61 6.35 8.39
C ALA A 183 -9.94 7.81 8.79
N LEU A 184 -10.17 8.68 7.81
CA LEU A 184 -10.62 10.06 8.04
C LEU A 184 -12.08 10.12 8.51
N ALA A 185 -12.98 9.32 7.95
CA ALA A 185 -14.37 9.25 8.40
C ALA A 185 -14.46 8.80 9.86
N ALA A 186 -13.67 7.79 10.24
CA ALA A 186 -13.61 7.28 11.62
C ALA A 186 -13.07 8.29 12.63
N LEU A 187 -12.36 9.34 12.20
CA LEU A 187 -11.90 10.41 13.08
C LEU A 187 -13.03 11.35 13.52
N GLY A 188 -14.19 11.34 12.87
CA GLY A 188 -15.40 12.08 13.27
C GLY A 188 -15.23 13.61 13.38
N LYS A 189 -14.10 14.16 12.91
CA LYS A 189 -13.77 15.60 13.01
C LYS A 189 -14.23 16.42 11.80
N ASP A 190 -14.85 15.79 10.80
CA ASP A 190 -15.45 16.48 9.66
C ASP A 190 -16.94 16.70 9.87
N ARG A 191 -17.42 17.89 9.52
CA ARG A 191 -18.83 18.32 9.40
C ARG A 191 -19.65 17.53 8.34
N GLU A 192 -19.20 16.37 7.89
CA GLU A 192 -19.97 15.47 7.01
C GLU A 192 -20.04 14.09 7.66
N ASP A 193 -21.25 13.72 8.09
CA ASP A 193 -21.53 12.43 8.70
C ASP A 193 -21.03 11.27 7.81
N GLU A 194 -20.49 10.24 8.44
CA GLU A 194 -19.99 9.01 7.80
C GLU A 194 -20.98 8.46 6.75
N GLU A 195 -22.27 8.55 7.05
CA GLU A 195 -23.37 8.14 6.17
C GLU A 195 -23.41 8.93 4.86
N THR A 196 -23.14 10.24 4.90
CA THR A 196 -23.13 11.10 3.69
C THR A 196 -21.92 10.81 2.81
N THR A 197 -20.77 10.52 3.42
CA THR A 197 -19.55 10.14 2.70
C THR A 197 -19.70 8.77 2.05
N LEU A 198 -20.26 7.79 2.77
CA LEU A 198 -20.56 6.45 2.24
C LEU A 198 -21.60 6.50 1.12
N LYS A 199 -22.72 7.22 1.31
CA LYS A 199 -23.74 7.41 0.26
C LYS A 199 -23.17 8.08 -0.98
N ARG A 200 -22.22 9.01 -0.84
CA ARG A 200 -21.56 9.67 -1.97
C ARG A 200 -20.58 8.74 -2.67
N GLY A 201 -19.72 8.03 -1.93
CA GLY A 201 -18.79 7.05 -2.50
C GLY A 201 -19.52 5.93 -3.25
N GLN A 202 -20.66 5.50 -2.70
CA GLN A 202 -21.52 4.52 -3.33
C GLN A 202 -22.18 5.08 -4.59
N ARG A 203 -22.70 6.32 -4.56
CA ARG A 203 -23.21 7.00 -5.78
C ARG A 203 -22.15 7.19 -6.85
N GLU A 204 -20.91 7.53 -6.49
CA GLU A 204 -19.80 7.66 -7.44
C GLU A 204 -19.40 6.30 -8.03
N SER A 205 -19.43 5.22 -7.24
CA SER A 205 -19.22 3.85 -7.71
C SER A 205 -20.34 3.38 -8.63
N ASP A 206 -21.59 3.61 -8.23
CA ASP A 206 -22.81 3.28 -8.98
C ASP A 206 -22.89 4.07 -10.30
N GLN A 207 -22.42 5.32 -10.32
CA GLN A 207 -22.30 6.10 -11.55
C GLN A 207 -21.23 5.56 -12.47
N ARG A 208 -20.08 5.11 -11.94
CA ARG A 208 -19.04 4.46 -12.76
C ARG A 208 -19.51 3.12 -13.30
N SER A 209 -20.21 2.31 -12.51
CA SER A 209 -20.78 1.05 -12.99
C SER A 209 -21.87 1.28 -14.02
N LEU A 210 -22.75 2.28 -13.82
CA LEU A 210 -23.75 2.67 -14.83
C LEU A 210 -23.08 3.14 -16.12
N GLY A 211 -22.07 4.02 -16.04
CA GLY A 211 -21.32 4.51 -17.20
C GLY A 211 -20.59 3.38 -17.95
N ALA A 212 -19.99 2.43 -17.22
CA ALA A 212 -19.37 1.25 -17.80
C ALA A 212 -20.39 0.34 -18.49
N GLN A 213 -21.55 0.11 -17.87
CA GLN A 213 -22.63 -0.68 -18.45
C GLN A 213 -23.28 0.00 -19.67
N VAL A 214 -23.40 1.33 -19.68
CA VAL A 214 -23.87 2.10 -20.86
C VAL A 214 -22.89 1.96 -22.02
N LYS A 215 -21.57 2.11 -21.78
CA LYS A 215 -20.56 1.88 -22.82
C LYS A 215 -20.61 0.44 -23.35
N ARG A 216 -20.79 -0.54 -22.46
CA ARG A 216 -20.95 -1.95 -22.85
C ARG A 216 -22.19 -2.16 -23.73
N ALA A 217 -23.34 -1.61 -23.35
CA ALA A 217 -24.56 -1.68 -24.15
C ALA A 217 -24.40 -1.03 -25.54
N GLN A 218 -23.70 0.11 -25.63
CA GLN A 218 -23.39 0.76 -26.90
C GLN A 218 -22.47 -0.10 -27.78
N GLY A 219 -21.45 -0.74 -27.18
CA GLY A 219 -20.59 -1.70 -27.87
C GLY A 219 -21.39 -2.88 -28.43
N LEU A 220 -22.27 -3.46 -27.62
CA LEU A 220 -23.16 -4.54 -28.05
C LEU A 220 -24.10 -4.12 -29.19
N GLN A 221 -24.60 -2.89 -29.17
CA GLN A 221 -25.41 -2.35 -30.27
C GLN A 221 -24.66 -2.32 -31.60
N ALA A 222 -23.37 -1.97 -31.58
CA ALA A 222 -22.54 -2.02 -32.79
C ALA A 222 -22.35 -3.46 -33.31
N HIS A 223 -22.22 -4.45 -32.43
CA HIS A 223 -22.13 -5.86 -32.80
C HIS A 223 -23.46 -6.43 -33.30
N VAL A 224 -24.57 -6.11 -32.65
CA VAL A 224 -25.92 -6.52 -33.07
C VAL A 224 -26.28 -5.95 -34.45
N ALA A 225 -25.84 -4.72 -34.77
CA ALA A 225 -26.07 -4.13 -36.09
C ALA A 225 -25.44 -4.94 -37.25
N ARG A 226 -24.41 -5.75 -36.95
CA ARG A 226 -23.71 -6.62 -37.90
C ARG A 226 -24.27 -8.03 -37.98
N ALA A 227 -25.23 -8.40 -37.12
CA ALA A 227 -25.85 -9.73 -37.12
C ALA A 227 -26.83 -9.90 -38.30
N PRO A 228 -26.94 -11.12 -38.88
CA PRO A 228 -27.81 -11.36 -40.03
C PRO A 228 -29.29 -11.56 -39.66
N GLY A 229 -30.18 -10.99 -40.48
CA GLY A 229 -31.61 -11.34 -40.57
C GLY A 229 -32.40 -11.30 -39.25
N PRO A 230 -33.29 -12.29 -38.98
CA PRO A 230 -34.25 -12.26 -37.86
C PRO A 230 -33.59 -12.33 -36.46
N ALA A 231 -32.31 -12.70 -36.38
CA ALA A 231 -31.55 -12.65 -35.14
C ALA A 231 -31.26 -11.20 -34.71
N ARG A 232 -31.03 -10.30 -35.67
CA ARG A 232 -30.79 -8.87 -35.41
C ARG A 232 -31.97 -8.21 -34.72
N ASP A 233 -33.20 -8.48 -35.16
CA ASP A 233 -34.41 -7.86 -34.59
C ASP A 233 -34.63 -8.29 -33.14
N ARG A 234 -34.45 -9.58 -32.84
CA ARG A 234 -34.54 -10.12 -31.48
C ARG A 234 -33.46 -9.53 -30.56
N LEU A 235 -32.23 -9.43 -31.06
CA LEU A 235 -31.12 -8.84 -30.32
C LEU A 235 -31.31 -7.33 -30.09
N THR A 236 -31.90 -6.62 -31.06
CA THR A 236 -32.22 -5.20 -30.94
C THR A 236 -33.27 -4.96 -29.86
N GLN A 237 -34.32 -5.79 -29.80
CA GLN A 237 -35.30 -5.74 -28.71
C GLN A 237 -34.67 -6.05 -27.35
N ALA A 238 -33.76 -7.01 -27.28
CA ALA A 238 -33.02 -7.33 -26.05
C ALA A 238 -32.14 -6.15 -25.58
N ILE A 239 -31.48 -5.44 -26.50
CA ILE A 239 -30.72 -4.22 -26.20
C ILE A 239 -31.65 -3.14 -25.65
N HIS A 240 -32.83 -2.92 -26.25
CA HIS A 240 -33.79 -1.95 -25.73
C HIS A 240 -34.26 -2.30 -24.32
N LYS A 241 -34.43 -3.60 -24.01
CA LYS A 241 -34.74 -4.06 -22.66
C LYS A 241 -33.60 -3.78 -21.69
N ALA A 242 -32.35 -4.07 -22.07
CA ALA A 242 -31.17 -3.74 -21.26
C ALA A 242 -31.05 -2.21 -21.02
N ALA A 243 -31.27 -1.40 -22.05
CA ALA A 243 -31.27 0.06 -21.94
C ALA A 243 -32.38 0.58 -21.00
N ARG A 244 -33.54 -0.07 -20.98
CA ARG A 244 -34.63 0.25 -20.04
C ARG A 244 -34.23 -0.07 -18.59
N LEU A 245 -33.56 -1.20 -18.35
CA LEU A 245 -33.04 -1.59 -17.03
C LEU A 245 -31.97 -0.61 -16.54
N LEU A 246 -31.06 -0.17 -17.43
CA LEU A 246 -30.09 0.88 -17.13
C LEU A 246 -30.77 2.21 -16.75
N LYS A 247 -31.82 2.62 -17.48
CA LYS A 247 -32.62 3.81 -17.14
C LYS A 247 -33.31 3.69 -15.77
N GLN A 248 -33.72 2.48 -15.40
CA GLN A 248 -34.33 2.17 -14.11
C GLN A 248 -33.30 1.97 -12.97
N ARG A 249 -31.99 2.09 -13.27
CA ARG A 249 -30.87 1.81 -12.35
C ARG A 249 -30.81 0.36 -11.83
N ASP A 250 -31.46 -0.58 -12.52
CA ASP A 250 -31.28 -2.00 -12.23
C ASP A 250 -30.01 -2.51 -12.93
N LEU A 251 -28.87 -2.32 -12.26
CA LEU A 251 -27.55 -2.68 -12.78
C LEU A 251 -27.33 -4.18 -12.89
N ASN A 252 -27.99 -4.98 -12.03
CA ASN A 252 -27.86 -6.43 -12.04
C ASN A 252 -28.70 -7.01 -13.18
N GLY A 253 -29.97 -6.59 -13.29
CA GLY A 253 -30.83 -6.99 -14.39
C GLY A 253 -30.30 -6.55 -15.76
N ALA A 254 -29.72 -5.34 -15.85
CA ALA A 254 -29.08 -4.87 -17.07
C ALA A 254 -27.86 -5.72 -17.44
N ARG A 255 -27.03 -6.11 -16.46
CA ARG A 255 -25.87 -6.98 -16.66
C ARG A 255 -26.29 -8.36 -17.20
N ASP A 256 -27.26 -9.00 -16.56
CA ASP A 256 -27.75 -10.31 -16.98
C ASP A 256 -28.36 -10.28 -18.38
N ALA A 257 -29.06 -9.20 -18.73
CA ALA A 257 -29.60 -9.00 -20.07
C ALA A 257 -28.48 -8.83 -21.12
N MET A 258 -27.44 -8.06 -20.82
CA MET A 258 -26.28 -7.88 -21.69
C MET A 258 -25.47 -9.17 -21.86
N ASP A 259 -25.26 -9.94 -20.79
CA ASP A 259 -24.54 -11.22 -20.87
C ASP A 259 -25.30 -12.25 -21.72
N LYS A 260 -26.64 -12.22 -21.74
CA LYS A 260 -27.46 -13.03 -22.67
C LYS A 260 -27.32 -12.60 -24.12
N ILE A 261 -27.23 -11.29 -24.38
CA ILE A 261 -27.00 -10.74 -25.72
C ILE A 261 -25.60 -11.14 -26.23
N GLU A 262 -24.58 -11.03 -25.38
CA GLU A 262 -23.20 -11.48 -25.69
C GLU A 262 -23.19 -12.96 -26.07
N LYS A 263 -23.79 -13.84 -25.25
CA LYS A 263 -23.87 -15.28 -25.57
C LYS A 263 -24.58 -15.55 -26.90
N ALA A 264 -25.68 -14.86 -27.17
CA ALA A 264 -26.42 -15.03 -28.42
C ALA A 264 -25.63 -14.54 -29.64
N LEU A 265 -24.87 -13.44 -29.50
CA LEU A 265 -23.95 -12.96 -30.54
C LEU A 265 -22.83 -13.95 -30.79
N THR A 266 -22.23 -14.52 -29.73
CA THR A 266 -21.18 -15.54 -29.87
C THR A 266 -21.69 -16.82 -30.54
N SER A 267 -22.97 -17.17 -30.37
CA SER A 267 -23.57 -18.33 -31.05
C SER A 267 -23.95 -18.09 -32.53
N LEU A 268 -23.86 -16.84 -33.01
CA LEU A 268 -24.16 -16.44 -34.39
C LEU A 268 -22.90 -16.26 -35.25
N VAL A 269 -21.72 -16.26 -34.63
CA VAL A 269 -20.39 -16.28 -35.28
C VAL A 269 -19.95 -17.73 -35.39
#